data_AF-A0A101AHC5-F1
#
_entry.id   AF-A0A101AHC5-F1
#
_cell.length_a   1.000
_cell.length_b   1.000
_cell.length_c   1.000
_cell.angle_alpha   90.00
_cell.angle_beta   90.00
_cell.angle_gamma   90.00
#
_symmetry.space_group_name_H-M   'P 1'
#
loop_
_entity.id
_entity.type
_entity.pdbx_description
1 polymer ?
#
loop_
_entity_poly.entity_id
_entity_poly.type
_entity_poly.pdbx_seq_one_letter_code
_entity_poly.pdbx_strand_id
1 'polypeptide(L)' 'MSARNITGFAGACEEAVAATLDAIATAGDERRRHLTAAKSAVDKALRDAHRGDEWYLADQLRRAIKEVEARSLNAA' A
#
# COMPACT_ATOMS: atom_id res chain seq x y z
N MET A 1 -22.83 8.25 0.59
CA MET A 1 -21.90 7.36 -0.14
C MET A 1 -22.00 5.98 0.49
N SER A 2 -22.48 4.97 -0.26
CA SER A 2 -22.41 3.59 0.21
C SER A 2 -20.98 3.12 0.00
N ALA A 3 -20.18 3.07 1.05
CA ALA A 3 -18.93 2.30 1.02
C ALA A 3 -19.33 0.87 0.69
N ARG A 4 -19.10 0.43 -0.55
CA ARG A 4 -19.10 -1.01 -0.83
C ARG A 4 -18.01 -1.56 0.07
N ASN A 5 -18.32 -2.52 0.93
CA ASN A 5 -17.30 -3.28 1.65
C ASN A 5 -16.51 -4.06 0.59
N ILE A 6 -15.52 -3.42 -0.02
CA ILE A 6 -14.62 -4.04 -0.96
C ILE A 6 -13.71 -4.94 -0.11
N THR A 7 -13.95 -6.25 -0.16
CA THR A 7 -13.20 -7.26 0.58
C THR A 7 -12.23 -8.00 -0.34
N GLY A 8 -11.23 -8.67 0.24
CA GLY A 8 -10.23 -9.45 -0.51
C GLY A 8 -9.26 -8.55 -1.27
N PHE A 9 -8.78 -9.01 -2.42
CA PHE A 9 -7.75 -8.34 -3.23
C PHE A 9 -7.99 -6.83 -3.42
N ALA A 10 -9.18 -6.46 -3.91
CA ALA A 10 -9.49 -5.06 -4.21
C ALA A 10 -9.50 -4.17 -2.96
N GLY A 11 -9.95 -4.71 -1.82
CA GLY A 11 -9.94 -3.99 -0.54
C GLY A 11 -8.51 -3.81 -0.03
N ALA A 12 -7.69 -4.85 -0.14
CA ALA A 12 -6.28 -4.78 0.21
C ALA A 12 -5.50 -3.79 -0.68
N CYS A 13 -5.84 -3.69 -1.97
CA CYS A 13 -5.28 -2.66 -2.86
C CYS A 13 -5.69 -1.24 -2.45
N GLU A 14 -6.96 -1.03 -2.10
CA GLU A 14 -7.45 0.26 -1.61
C GLU A 14 -6.74 0.67 -0.30
N GLU A 15 -6.65 -0.24 0.67
CA GLU A 15 -5.90 -0.04 1.92
C GLU A 15 -4.44 0.33 1.64
N ALA A 16 -3.78 -0.37 0.71
CA ALA A 16 -2.39 -0.13 0.37
C ALA A 16 -2.19 1.26 -0.26
N VAL A 17 -3.07 1.67 -1.18
CA VAL A 17 -3.01 2.99 -1.82
C VAL A 17 -3.27 4.10 -0.81
N ALA A 18 -4.33 3.97 -0.01
CA ALA A 18 -4.69 4.96 1.01
C ALA A 18 -3.53 5.18 2.00
N ALA A 19 -3.00 4.10 2.57
CA ALA A 19 -1.86 4.17 3.49
C ALA A 19 -0.60 4.73 2.81
N THR A 20 -0.38 4.49 1.52
CA THR A 20 0.74 5.07 0.78
C THR A 20 0.59 6.58 0.61
N LEU A 21 -0.62 7.06 0.32
CA LEU A 21 -0.92 8.49 0.22
C LEU A 21 -0.74 9.19 1.58
N ASP A 22 -1.22 8.57 2.66
CA ASP A 22 -1.01 9.09 4.02
C ASP A 22 0.48 9.15 4.37
N ALA A 23 1.27 8.14 3.98
CA ALA A 23 2.72 8.15 4.15
C ALA A 23 3.42 9.26 3.35
N ILE A 24 2.91 9.63 2.18
CA ILE A 24 3.43 10.76 1.39
C ILE A 24 3.07 12.09 2.07
N ALA A 25 1.89 12.20 2.66
CA ALA A 25 1.38 13.43 3.27
C ALA A 25 1.96 13.72 4.66
N THR A 26 2.60 12.75 5.31
CA THR A 26 3.09 12.83 6.69
C THR A 26 4.62 12.76 6.78
N ALA A 27 5.17 12.98 7.97
CA ALA A 27 6.60 12.90 8.25
C ALA A 27 6.90 12.16 9.56
N GLY A 28 8.17 11.81 9.78
CA GLY A 28 8.63 11.18 11.02
C GLY A 28 7.91 9.86 11.34
N ASP A 29 7.49 9.70 12.59
CA ASP A 29 6.89 8.47 13.11
C ASP A 29 5.57 8.12 12.45
N GLU A 30 4.77 9.14 12.13
CA GLU A 30 3.47 8.94 11.50
C GLU A 30 3.64 8.38 10.08
N ARG A 31 4.58 8.95 9.32
CA ARG A 31 4.97 8.39 8.01
C ARG A 31 5.42 6.94 8.12
N ARG A 32 6.22 6.60 9.13
CA ARG A 32 6.68 5.21 9.35
C ARG A 32 5.50 4.26 9.60
N ARG A 33 4.52 4.68 10.40
CA ARG A 33 3.30 3.90 10.66
C ARG A 33 2.50 3.65 9.39
N HIS A 34 2.29 4.69 8.58
CA HIS A 34 1.58 4.57 7.31
C HIS A 34 2.32 3.67 6.31
N LEU A 35 3.67 3.76 6.24
CA LEU A 35 4.46 2.83 5.43
C LEU A 35 4.34 1.38 5.89
N THR A 36 4.32 1.12 7.20
CA THR A 36 4.08 -0.23 7.73
C THR A 36 2.68 -0.73 7.37
N ALA A 37 1.65 0.12 7.48
CA ALA A 37 0.29 -0.21 7.10
C ALA A 37 0.18 -0.53 5.59
N ALA A 38 0.79 0.29 4.72
CA ALA A 38 0.82 0.08 3.28
C ALA A 38 1.48 -1.24 2.91
N LYS A 39 2.60 -1.59 3.56
CA LYS A 39 3.28 -2.88 3.37
C LYS A 39 2.40 -4.05 3.81
N SER A 40 1.75 -3.94 4.96
CA SER A 40 0.85 -5.00 5.43
C SER A 40 -0.33 -5.22 4.45
N ALA A 41 -0.91 -4.13 3.94
CA ALA A 41 -2.00 -4.18 2.98
C ALA A 41 -1.55 -4.77 1.63
N VAL A 42 -0.37 -4.42 1.11
CA VAL A 42 0.12 -5.01 -0.14
C VAL A 42 0.47 -6.49 0.02
N ASP A 43 0.93 -6.92 1.19
CA ASP A 43 1.13 -8.34 1.48
C ASP A 43 -0.20 -9.11 1.54
N LYS A 44 -1.29 -8.49 2.04
CA LYS A 44 -2.64 -9.06 1.90
C LYS A 44 -3.05 -9.15 0.43
N ALA A 45 -2.85 -8.09 -0.35
CA ALA A 45 -3.21 -8.09 -1.77
C ALA A 45 -2.45 -9.18 -2.55
N LEU A 46 -1.16 -9.39 -2.28
CA LEU A 46 -0.38 -10.48 -2.88
C LEU A 46 -0.91 -11.86 -2.50
N ARG A 47 -1.37 -12.05 -1.25
CA ARG A 47 -1.96 -13.33 -0.80
C ARG A 47 -3.33 -13.59 -1.43
N ASP A 48 -4.12 -12.54 -1.60
CA ASP A 48 -5.49 -12.62 -2.12
C ASP A 48 -5.55 -12.61 -3.65
N ALA A 49 -4.42 -12.39 -4.33
CA ALA A 49 -4.33 -12.41 -5.78
C ALA A 49 -4.48 -13.83 -6.34
N HIS A 50 -5.45 -14.01 -7.24
CA HIS A 50 -5.76 -15.28 -7.89
C HIS A 50 -5.42 -15.28 -9.39
N ARG A 51 -5.19 -14.12 -9.99
CA ARG A 51 -4.89 -13.97 -11.42
C ARG A 51 -3.59 -13.21 -11.68
N GLY A 52 -3.01 -13.42 -12.86
CA GLY A 52 -1.70 -12.83 -13.21
C GLY A 52 -1.71 -11.29 -13.22
N ASP A 53 -2.81 -10.68 -13.61
CA ASP A 53 -3.05 -9.23 -13.56
C ASP A 53 -3.15 -8.70 -12.13
N GLU A 54 -3.83 -9.43 -11.24
CA GLU A 54 -3.90 -9.11 -9.81
C GLU A 54 -2.52 -9.18 -9.14
N TRP A 55 -1.76 -10.25 -9.42
CA TRP A 55 -0.37 -10.38 -8.97
C TRP A 55 0.51 -9.25 -9.49
N TYR A 56 0.38 -8.91 -10.77
CA TYR A 56 1.12 -7.80 -11.37
C TYR A 56 0.81 -6.48 -10.68
N LEU A 57 -0.48 -6.16 -10.46
CA LEU A 57 -0.89 -4.94 -9.78
C LEU A 57 -0.35 -4.87 -8.35
N ALA A 58 -0.47 -5.95 -7.56
CA ALA A 58 0.06 -5.99 -6.21
C ALA A 58 1.59 -5.86 -6.17
N ASP A 59 2.31 -6.44 -7.14
CA ASP A 59 3.77 -6.24 -7.24
C ASP A 59 4.13 -4.79 -7.59
N GLN A 60 3.38 -4.14 -8.49
CA GLN A 60 3.57 -2.71 -8.80
C GLN A 60 3.35 -1.84 -7.57
N LEU A 61 2.29 -2.09 -6.80
CA LEU A 61 2.03 -1.39 -5.53
C LEU A 61 3.19 -1.58 -4.54
N ARG A 62 3.71 -2.80 -4.42
CA ARG A 62 4.84 -3.10 -3.53
C ARG A 62 6.10 -2.34 -3.93
N ARG A 63 6.37 -2.21 -5.23
CA ARG A 63 7.51 -1.42 -5.75
C ARG A 63 7.33 0.08 -5.46
N ALA A 64 6.13 0.61 -5.70
CA ALA A 64 5.83 2.01 -5.42
C ALA A 64 6.00 2.35 -3.92
N ILE A 65 5.52 1.49 -3.02
CA ILE A 65 5.70 1.67 -1.57
C ILE A 65 7.19 1.71 -1.19
N LYS A 66 7.99 0.80 -1.75
CA LYS A 66 9.45 0.78 -1.52
C LYS A 66 10.13 2.05 -2.03
N GLU A 67 9.66 2.60 -3.14
CA GLU A 67 10.19 3.86 -3.66
C GLU A 67 9.86 5.04 -2.73
N VAL A 68 8.63 5.12 -2.22
CA VAL A 68 8.23 6.15 -1.24
C VAL A 68 9.08 6.04 0.03
N GLU A 69 9.34 4.82 0.51
CA GLU A 69 10.22 4.57 1.65
C GLU A 69 11.67 5.02 1.36
N ALA A 70 12.24 4.65 0.21
CA ALA A 70 13.60 5.04 -0.17
C ALA A 70 13.77 6.56 -0.30
N ARG A 71 12.77 7.26 -0.87
CA ARG A 71 12.75 8.73 -0.91
C ARG A 71 12.65 9.36 0.48
N SER A 72 12.10 8.64 1.48
CA SER A 72 12.07 9.10 2.88
C SER A 72 13.47 9.12 3.49
N LEU A 73 14.24 8.06 3.23
CA LEU A 73 15.60 7.90 3.78
C LEU A 73 16.58 8.93 3.22
N ASN A 74 16.41 9.34 1.96
CA ASN A 74 17.25 10.36 1.33
C ASN A 74 16.89 11.80 1.75
N ALA A 75 15.75 12.01 2.42
CA ALA A 75 15.28 13.32 2.83
C ALA A 75 15.57 13.64 4.32
N ALA A 76 16.24 12.71 5.04
CA ALA A 76 16.66 12.83 6.43
C ALA A 76 18.18 13.02 6.52
#